data_AF-X1Q8L4-F1
#
_entry.id   AF-X1Q8L4-F1
#
_cell.length_a   1.000
_cell.length_b   1.000
_cell.length_c   1.000
_cell.angle_alpha   90.00
_cell.angle_beta   90.00
_cell.angle_gamma   90.00
#
_symmetry.space_group_name_H-M   'P 1'
#
loop_
_entity.id
_entity.type
_entity.pdbx_description
1 polymer ?
#
loop_
_entity_poly.entity_id
_entity_poly.type
_entity_poly.pdbx_seq_one_letter_code
_entity_poly.pdbx_strand_id
1 'polypeptide(L)'
;MAIAGFIIGMYSIINTPANIVFGPLVDKFGRKIPLIIGLGGDAICMFLYSLCSTSLQLLVVRGLHGLAGAVLGLATASMVADYSPTEKRG
;
A
#
# COMPACT_ATOMS: atom_id res chain seq x y z
N MET A 1 25.12 -0.91 6.87
CA MET A 1 24.41 0.07 6.00
C MET A 1 23.74 -0.57 4.79
N ALA A 2 24.32 -1.57 4.11
CA ALA A 2 23.72 -2.20 2.91
C ALA A 2 22.35 -2.89 3.13
N ILE A 3 22.15 -3.56 4.27
CA ILE A 3 20.91 -4.31 4.56
C ILE A 3 19.68 -3.39 4.73
N ALA A 4 19.85 -2.22 5.35
CA ALA A 4 18.76 -1.27 5.54
C ALA A 4 18.26 -0.70 4.20
N GLY A 5 19.19 -0.39 3.28
CA GLY A 5 18.84 0.06 1.92
C GLY A 5 18.07 -0.99 1.13
N PHE A 6 18.44 -2.28 1.28
CA PHE A 6 17.72 -3.37 0.64
C PHE A 6 16.29 -3.53 1.18
N ILE A 7 16.10 -3.42 2.50
CA ILE A 7 14.78 -3.48 3.14
C ILE A 7 13.87 -2.33 2.64
N ILE A 8 14.41 -1.12 2.50
CA ILE A 8 13.67 0.03 1.98
C ILE A 8 13.34 -0.16 0.50
N GLY A 9 14.30 -0.61 -0.31
CA GLY A 9 14.08 -0.87 -1.74
C GLY A 9 13.05 -1.96 -2.02
N MET A 10 12.98 -2.97 -1.15
CA MET A 10 12.02 -4.06 -1.30
C MET A 10 10.56 -3.61 -1.18
N TYR A 11 10.30 -2.57 -0.38
CA TYR A 11 8.99 -1.91 -0.37
C TYR A 11 8.61 -1.41 -1.77
N SER A 12 9.50 -0.67 -2.44
CA SER A 12 9.21 -0.14 -3.79
C SER A 12 9.07 -1.23 -4.83
N ILE A 13 9.87 -2.31 -4.74
CA ILE A 13 9.81 -3.45 -5.66
C ILE A 13 8.45 -4.17 -5.57
N ILE A 14 7.84 -4.23 -4.39
CA ILE A 14 6.53 -4.86 -4.21
C ILE A 14 5.39 -3.87 -4.48
N ASN A 15 5.52 -2.65 -3.97
CA ASN A 15 4.50 -1.60 -4.08
C ASN A 15 4.25 -1.22 -5.54
N THR A 16 5.28 -1.06 -6.37
CA THR A 16 5.12 -0.63 -7.77
C THR A 16 4.27 -1.59 -8.62
N PRO A 17 4.58 -2.90 -8.72
CA PRO A 17 3.74 -3.84 -9.46
C PRO A 17 2.38 -4.05 -8.78
N ALA A 18 2.31 -4.00 -7.43
CA ALA A 18 1.04 -4.06 -6.74
C ALA A 18 0.12 -2.89 -7.15
N ASN A 19 0.63 -1.66 -7.26
CA ASN A 19 -0.18 -0.53 -7.72
C ASN A 19 -0.72 -0.74 -9.14
N ILE A 20 0.07 -1.34 -10.04
CA ILE A 20 -0.36 -1.61 -11.42
C ILE A 20 -1.46 -2.70 -11.46
N VAL A 21 -1.30 -3.76 -10.66
CA VAL A 21 -2.24 -4.89 -10.64
C VAL A 21 -3.52 -4.55 -9.88
N PHE A 22 -3.40 -3.89 -8.73
CA PHE A 22 -4.53 -3.55 -7.87
C PHE A 22 -5.28 -2.30 -8.35
N GLY A 23 -4.70 -1.44 -9.19
CA GLY A 23 -5.37 -0.23 -9.71
C GLY A 23 -6.73 -0.52 -10.37
N PRO A 24 -6.78 -1.36 -11.42
CA PRO A 24 -8.05 -1.72 -12.07
C PRO A 24 -9.01 -2.49 -11.14
N LEU A 25 -8.45 -3.23 -10.17
CA LEU A 25 -9.24 -4.00 -9.20
C LEU A 25 -9.94 -3.07 -8.20
N VAL A 26 -9.23 -2.06 -7.70
CA VAL A 26 -9.76 -1.03 -6.79
C VAL A 26 -10.86 -0.23 -7.48
N ASP A 27 -10.69 0.12 -8.75
CA ASP A 27 -11.71 0.84 -9.52
C ASP A 27 -12.97 0.00 -9.75
N LYS A 28 -12.85 -1.34 -9.85
CA LYS A 28 -14.00 -2.24 -10.08
C LYS A 28 -14.80 -2.58 -8.82
N PHE A 29 -14.16 -2.67 -7.66
CA PHE A 29 -14.80 -3.10 -6.40
C PHE A 29 -15.52 -1.99 -5.62
N GLY A 30 -15.47 -0.75 -6.11
CA GLY A 30 -16.06 0.42 -5.45
C GLY A 30 -15.15 0.95 -4.34
N ARG A 31 -14.84 2.25 -4.40
CA ARG A 31 -13.68 2.88 -3.74
C ARG A 31 -13.61 2.74 -2.22
N LYS A 32 -14.75 2.57 -1.53
CA LYS A 32 -14.81 2.42 -0.06
C LYS A 32 -14.18 1.12 0.45
N ILE A 33 -14.46 -0.01 -0.21
CA ILE A 33 -14.01 -1.33 0.24
C ILE A 33 -12.47 -1.45 0.24
N PRO A 34 -11.76 -1.16 -0.87
CA PRO A 34 -10.31 -1.23 -0.90
C PRO A 34 -9.66 -0.20 0.03
N LEU A 35 -10.27 0.97 0.28
CA LEU A 35 -9.74 1.91 1.26
C LEU A 35 -9.76 1.32 2.68
N ILE A 36 -10.87 0.70 3.08
CA ILE A 36 -10.98 0.05 4.41
C ILE A 36 -10.03 -1.14 4.51
N ILE A 37 -9.91 -1.95 3.44
CA ILE A 37 -8.98 -3.10 3.42
C ILE A 37 -7.53 -2.63 3.49
N GLY A 38 -7.16 -1.62 2.72
CA GLY A 38 -5.82 -1.04 2.72
C GLY A 38 -5.46 -0.46 4.08
N LEU A 39 -6.37 0.32 4.68
CA LEU A 39 -6.19 0.90 6.01
C LEU A 39 -6.11 -0.16 7.11
N GLY A 40 -6.97 -1.19 7.05
CA GLY A 40 -6.93 -2.31 7.98
C GLY A 40 -5.63 -3.11 7.86
N GLY A 41 -5.19 -3.39 6.62
CA GLY A 41 -3.92 -4.05 6.35
C GLY A 41 -2.72 -3.24 6.85
N ASP A 42 -2.75 -1.92 6.67
CA ASP A 42 -1.71 -1.00 7.16
C ASP A 42 -1.62 -1.00 8.68
N ALA A 43 -2.77 -0.90 9.37
CA ALA A 43 -2.85 -0.96 10.83
C ALA A 43 -2.33 -2.31 11.37
N ILE A 44 -2.67 -3.42 10.71
CA ILE A 44 -2.14 -4.75 11.04
C ILE A 44 -0.62 -4.78 10.85
N CYS A 45 -0.10 -4.23 9.75
CA CYS A 45 1.34 -4.17 9.50
C CYS A 45 2.07 -3.34 10.57
N MET A 46 1.53 -2.17 10.93
CA MET A 46 2.01 -1.33 12.04
C MET A 46 2.09 -2.10 13.36
N PHE A 47 1.07 -2.91 13.68
CA PHE A 47 1.10 -3.77 14.86
C PHE A 47 2.16 -4.87 14.74
N LEU A 48 2.28 -5.53 13.59
CA LEU A 48 3.29 -6.56 13.35
C LEU A 48 4.73 -6.01 13.46
N TYR A 49 4.97 -4.74 13.12
CA TYR A 49 6.28 -4.13 13.35
C TYR A 49 6.71 -4.18 14.81
N SER A 50 5.77 -4.01 15.74
CA SER A 50 6.08 -4.08 17.17
C SER A 50 6.48 -5.48 17.64
N LEU A 51 6.07 -6.53 16.91
CA LEU A 51 6.44 -7.92 17.22
C LEU A 51 7.71 -8.37 16.48
N CYS A 52 8.22 -7.57 15.53
CA CYS A 52 9.40 -7.92 14.76
C CYS A 52 10.67 -7.74 15.58
N SER A 53 11.36 -8.83 15.89
CA SER A 53 12.67 -8.82 16.56
C SER A 53 13.83 -9.17 15.63
N THR A 54 13.52 -9.67 14.41
CA THR A 54 14.50 -10.18 13.47
C THR A 54 14.39 -9.48 12.12
N SER A 55 15.52 -9.25 11.44
CA SER A 55 15.58 -8.62 10.11
C SER A 55 14.69 -9.30 9.06
N LEU A 56 14.52 -10.63 9.16
CA LEU A 56 13.69 -11.41 8.24
C LEU A 56 12.18 -11.17 8.46
N GLN A 57 11.77 -10.97 9.71
CA GLN A 57 10.38 -10.62 10.03
C GLN A 57 10.06 -9.21 9.51
N LEU A 58 10.96 -8.25 9.73
CA LEU A 58 10.83 -6.90 9.18
C LEU A 58 10.68 -6.93 7.66
N LEU A 59 11.46 -7.78 6.98
CA LEU A 59 11.42 -7.94 5.53
C LEU A 59 10.04 -8.43 5.04
N VAL A 60 9.48 -9.46 5.68
CA VAL A 60 8.15 -10.00 5.34
C VAL A 60 7.06 -8.97 5.61
N VAL A 61 7.07 -8.34 6.79
CA VAL A 61 6.10 -7.29 7.14
C VAL A 61 6.22 -6.10 6.19
N ARG A 62 7.44 -5.76 5.72
CA ARG A 62 7.64 -4.70 4.73
C ARG A 62 6.98 -5.01 3.39
N GLY A 63 7.03 -6.27 2.96
CA GLY A 63 6.35 -6.71 1.75
C GLY A 63 4.82 -6.64 1.88
N LEU A 64 4.28 -7.12 3.01
CA LEU A 64 2.84 -7.02 3.29
C LEU A 64 2.37 -5.56 3.38
N HIS A 65 3.15 -4.71 4.03
CA HIS A 65 2.90 -3.28 4.12
C HIS A 65 2.98 -2.62 2.73
N GLY A 66 3.88 -3.05 1.84
CA GLY A 66 3.92 -2.61 0.44
C GLY A 66 2.64 -2.91 -0.33
N LEU A 67 2.03 -4.08 -0.09
CA LEU A 67 0.74 -4.44 -0.68
C LEU A 67 -0.41 -3.61 -0.11
N ALA A 68 -0.48 -3.47 1.22
CA ALA A 68 -1.51 -2.68 1.88
C ALA A 68 -1.43 -1.19 1.48
N GLY A 69 -0.21 -0.65 1.43
CA GLY A 69 0.09 0.72 1.00
C GLY A 69 -0.27 0.98 -0.46
N ALA A 70 -0.06 0.02 -1.36
CA ALA A 70 -0.49 0.11 -2.75
C ALA A 70 -2.02 0.26 -2.85
N VAL A 71 -2.76 -0.63 -2.18
CA VAL A 71 -4.22 -0.62 -2.20
C VAL A 71 -4.77 0.66 -1.57
N LEU A 72 -4.20 1.08 -0.43
CA LEU A 72 -4.60 2.31 0.26
C LEU A 72 -4.30 3.55 -0.60
N GLY A 73 -3.12 3.61 -1.21
CA GLY A 73 -2.70 4.71 -2.08
C GLY A 73 -3.61 4.87 -3.29
N LEU A 74 -3.88 3.77 -4.00
CA LEU A 74 -4.83 3.75 -5.13
C LEU A 74 -6.23 4.17 -4.72
N ALA A 75 -6.76 3.58 -3.63
CA ALA A 75 -8.11 3.89 -3.17
C ALA A 75 -8.24 5.37 -2.76
N THR A 76 -7.22 5.92 -2.10
CA THR A 76 -7.19 7.33 -1.70
C THR A 76 -7.09 8.24 -2.92
N ALA A 77 -6.18 7.96 -3.86
CA ALA A 77 -6.04 8.72 -5.10
C ALA A 77 -7.33 8.71 -5.93
N SER A 78 -7.96 7.55 -6.11
CA SER A 78 -9.24 7.44 -6.78
C SER A 78 -10.33 8.20 -6.01
N MET A 79 -10.43 8.10 -4.67
CA MET A 79 -11.43 8.87 -3.91
C MET A 79 -11.25 10.39 -4.03
N VAL A 80 -10.02 10.88 -3.97
CA VAL A 80 -9.70 12.30 -4.18
C VAL A 80 -10.07 12.74 -5.59
N ALA A 81 -9.81 11.90 -6.60
CA ALA A 81 -10.17 12.20 -7.98
C ALA A 81 -11.69 12.32 -8.17
N ASP A 82 -12.51 11.61 -7.38
CA ASP A 82 -13.97 11.70 -7.45
C ASP A 82 -14.55 12.95 -6.78
N TYR A 83 -13.93 13.40 -5.70
CA TYR A 83 -14.34 14.62 -5.00
C TYR A 83 -13.70 15.88 -5.59
N SER A 84 -12.73 15.75 -6.48
CA SER A 84 -12.14 16.87 -7.20
C SER A 84 -13.04 17.29 -8.36
N PRO A 85 -13.40 18.58 -8.48
CA PRO A 85 -14.18 19.07 -9.60
C PRO A 85 -13.53 18.69 -10.93
N THR A 86 -14.35 18.24 -11.88
CA THR A 86 -13.97 17.75 -13.22
C THR A 86 -13.05 18.70 -14.01
N GLU A 87 -12.97 19.97 -13.61
CA GLU A 87 -12.18 21.04 -14.26
C GLU A 87 -10.65 20.96 -14.03
N LYS A 88 -10.16 20.03 -13.19
CA LYS A 88 -8.71 19.85 -12.92
C LYS A 88 -8.15 18.46 -13.27
N ARG A 89 -8.82 17.71 -14.14
CA ARG A 89 -8.30 16.45 -14.67
C ARG A 89 -7.46 16.74 -15.93
N GLY A 90 -6.19 17.08 -15.71
CA GLY A 90 -5.18 17.17 -16.76
C GLY A 90 -4.81 15.80 -17.32
#